data_AF-A0A6N9P161-F1
#
_entry.id   AF-A0A6N9P161-F1
#
_cell.length_a   1.000
_cell.length_b   1.000
_cell.length_c   1.000
_cell.angle_alpha   90.00
_cell.angle_beta   90.00
_cell.angle_gamma   90.00
#
_symmetry.space_group_name_H-M   'P 1'
#
loop_
_entity.id
_entity.type
_entity.pdbx_description
1 polymer ?
#
loop_
_entity_poly.entity_id
_entity_poly.type
_entity_poly.pdbx_seq_one_letter_code
_entity_poly.pdbx_strand_id
1 'polypeptide(L)'
;MLRKYRYLTFADRKQISAWYQSNDRAADIAVRLGMSVKTIYLELKRGEETDESGAVILDRNQRPAYNPVLAQQRLQANFKRRGRVAAEEAAETAGA
;
A
#
# COMPACT_ATOMS: atom_id res chain seq x y z
N MET A 1 12.76 10.08 -21.05
CA MET A 1 11.94 8.87 -20.80
C MET A 1 10.64 9.28 -20.13
N LEU A 2 9.47 8.94 -20.69
CA LEU A 2 8.18 9.13 -20.01
C LEU A 2 8.11 8.20 -18.78
N ARG A 3 7.89 8.76 -17.58
CA ARG A 3 7.52 7.94 -16.40
C ARG A 3 6.13 7.36 -16.66
N LYS A 4 6.06 6.07 -17.00
CA LYS A 4 4.78 5.33 -17.02
C LYS A 4 4.28 5.20 -15.58
N TYR A 5 3.25 5.96 -15.23
CA TYR A 5 2.54 5.81 -13.97
C TYR A 5 1.56 4.64 -14.10
N ARG A 6 1.78 3.56 -13.35
CA ARG A 6 0.89 2.40 -13.27
C ARG A 6 0.46 2.19 -11.82
N TYR A 7 -0.83 1.96 -11.60
CA TYR A 7 -1.34 1.55 -10.29
C TYR A 7 -1.07 0.07 -10.05
N LEU A 8 -0.77 -0.29 -8.81
CA LEU A 8 -0.77 -1.68 -8.37
C LEU A 8 -2.21 -2.20 -8.36
N THR A 9 -2.46 -3.25 -9.12
CA THR A 9 -3.71 -4.00 -9.11
C THR A 9 -3.76 -4.94 -7.90
N PHE A 10 -4.94 -5.51 -7.62
CA PHE A 10 -5.04 -6.54 -6.59
C PHE A 10 -4.25 -7.81 -6.94
N ALA A 11 -4.10 -8.12 -8.23
CA ALA A 11 -3.24 -9.22 -8.67
C ALA A 11 -1.77 -8.95 -8.35
N ASP A 12 -1.27 -7.75 -8.63
CA ASP A 12 0.10 -7.34 -8.26
C ASP A 12 0.29 -7.45 -6.73
N ARG A 13 -0.70 -7.03 -5.92
CA ARG A 13 -0.64 -7.15 -4.45
C ARG A 13 -0.50 -8.60 -3.98
N LYS A 14 -1.26 -9.53 -4.58
CA LYS A 14 -1.13 -10.97 -4.27
C LYS A 14 0.25 -11.49 -4.64
N GLN A 15 0.83 -11.05 -5.76
CA GLN A 15 2.19 -11.42 -6.14
C GLN A 15 3.24 -10.87 -5.17
N ILE A 16 3.12 -9.59 -4.77
CA ILE A 16 3.98 -8.99 -3.73
C ILE A 16 3.93 -9.84 -2.46
N SER A 17 2.73 -10.22 -2.00
CA SER A 17 2.55 -11.07 -0.82
C SER A 17 3.28 -12.41 -0.94
N ALA A 18 3.10 -13.12 -2.06
CA ALA A 18 3.70 -14.43 -2.26
C ALA A 18 5.24 -14.38 -2.28
N TRP A 19 5.82 -13.40 -2.98
CA TRP A 19 7.27 -13.21 -3.05
C TRP A 19 7.86 -12.74 -1.73
N TYR A 20 7.21 -11.79 -1.06
CA TYR A 20 7.66 -11.27 0.22
C TYR A 20 7.65 -12.36 1.30
N GLN A 21 6.60 -13.20 1.34
CA GLN A 21 6.57 -14.37 2.22
C GLN A 21 7.67 -15.37 1.88
N SER A 22 8.02 -15.52 0.61
CA SER A 22 9.15 -16.32 0.12
C SER A 22 10.52 -15.68 0.41
N ASN A 23 10.57 -14.64 1.24
CA ASN A 23 11.76 -13.93 1.69
C ASN A 23 12.43 -13.04 0.64
N ASP A 24 11.82 -12.87 -0.54
CA ASP A 24 12.33 -11.95 -1.58
C ASP A 24 12.43 -10.52 -1.01
N ARG A 25 13.46 -9.78 -1.42
CA ARG A 25 13.66 -8.39 -0.99
C ARG A 25 12.76 -7.46 -1.81
N ALA A 26 12.41 -6.30 -1.24
CA ALA A 26 11.60 -5.29 -1.93
C ALA A 26 12.23 -4.85 -3.27
N ALA A 27 13.57 -4.84 -3.36
CA ALA A 27 14.29 -4.55 -4.60
C ALA A 27 14.07 -5.62 -5.68
N ASP A 28 14.11 -6.89 -5.30
CA ASP A 28 13.91 -8.02 -6.23
C ASP A 28 12.45 -8.05 -6.73
N ILE A 29 11.50 -7.80 -5.83
CA ILE A 29 10.06 -7.65 -6.15
C ILE A 29 9.83 -6.49 -7.13
N ALA A 30 10.48 -5.35 -6.89
CA ALA A 30 10.38 -4.18 -7.75
C ALA A 30 10.86 -4.45 -9.18
N VAL A 31 12.00 -5.14 -9.32
CA VAL A 31 12.53 -5.55 -10.62
C VAL A 31 11.54 -6.46 -11.35
N ARG A 32 11.00 -7.48 -10.66
CA ARG A 32 10.02 -8.41 -11.25
C ARG A 32 8.73 -7.74 -11.73
N LEU A 33 8.24 -6.73 -11.00
CA LEU A 33 7.04 -5.97 -11.39
C LEU A 33 7.29 -4.83 -12.38
N GLY A 34 8.55 -4.54 -12.69
CA GLY A 34 8.94 -3.35 -13.45
C GLY A 34 8.56 -2.04 -12.76
N MET A 35 8.64 -2.01 -11.42
CA MET A 35 8.27 -0.86 -10.59
C MET A 35 9.47 -0.28 -9.84
N SER A 36 9.31 0.92 -9.30
CA SER A 36 10.33 1.50 -8.42
C SER A 36 10.32 0.80 -7.06
N VAL A 37 11.50 0.65 -6.43
CA VAL A 37 11.60 0.09 -5.07
C VAL A 37 10.80 0.92 -4.06
N LYS A 38 10.76 2.24 -4.24
CA LYS A 38 9.93 3.15 -3.42
C LYS A 38 8.45 2.78 -3.48
N THR A 39 7.93 2.41 -4.65
CA THR A 39 6.54 1.97 -4.82
C THR A 39 6.25 0.72 -3.99
N ILE A 40 7.18 -0.24 -3.99
CA ILE A 40 7.03 -1.48 -3.22
C ILE A 40 7.08 -1.20 -1.71
N TYR A 41 7.98 -0.35 -1.22
CA TYR A 41 7.99 0.03 0.19
C TYR A 41 6.68 0.70 0.65
N LEU A 42 6.16 1.63 -0.15
CA LEU A 42 4.89 2.29 0.16
C LEU A 42 3.71 1.31 0.16
N GLU A 43 3.73 0.31 -0.74
CA GLU A 43 2.72 -0.74 -0.75
C GLU A 43 2.86 -1.67 0.46
N LEU A 44 4.07 -2.14 0.79
CA LEU A 44 4.32 -2.99 1.96
C LEU A 44 3.84 -2.29 3.24
N LYS A 45 4.21 -1.02 3.43
CA LYS A 45 3.73 -0.20 4.55
C LYS A 45 2.21 -0.05 4.57
N ARG A 46 1.58 0.09 3.39
CA ARG A 46 0.12 0.17 3.30
C ARG A 46 -0.56 -1.13 3.71
N GLY A 47 0.06 -2.28 3.49
CA GLY A 47 -0.46 -3.59 3.90
C GLY A 47 0.05 -4.10 5.24
N GLU A 48 0.79 -3.28 6.00
CA GLU A 48 1.34 -3.65 7.30
C GLU A 48 0.23 -4.05 8.27
N GLU A 49 0.30 -5.27 8.79
CA GLU A 49 -0.61 -5.77 9.82
C GLU A 49 -0.17 -5.32 11.21
N THR A 50 -1.15 -4.99 12.04
CA THR A 50 -0.96 -4.64 13.44
C THR A 50 -1.83 -5.52 14.31
N ASP A 51 -1.37 -5.81 15.52
CA ASP A 51 -2.17 -6.48 16.53
C ASP A 51 -3.22 -5.52 17.15
N GLU A 52 -3.96 -6.02 18.14
CA GLU A 52 -4.99 -5.26 18.85
C GLU A 52 -4.45 -4.05 19.63
N SER A 53 -3.16 -4.07 20.00
CA SER A 53 -2.47 -2.96 20.66
C SER A 53 -1.94 -1.91 19.67
N GLY A 54 -2.00 -2.20 18.37
CA GLY A 54 -1.45 -1.37 17.30
C GLY A 54 0.03 -1.62 17.03
N ALA A 55 0.64 -2.65 17.63
CA ALA A 55 2.02 -3.04 17.36
C ALA A 55 2.10 -3.84 16.05
N VAL A 56 3.19 -3.65 15.30
CA VAL A 56 3.41 -4.32 14.01
C VAL A 56 3.62 -5.81 14.21
N ILE A 57 2.83 -6.62 13.51
CA ILE A 57 3.00 -8.09 13.49
C ILE A 57 4.17 -8.41 12.57
N LEU A 58 5.07 -9.29 13.03
CA LEU A 58 6.18 -9.78 12.22
C LEU A 58 5.81 -11.08 11.49
N ASP A 59 6.32 -11.23 10.27
CA ASP A 59 6.23 -12.45 9.49
C ASP A 59 7.29 -13.49 9.93
N ARG A 60 7.26 -14.66 9.28
CA ARG A 60 8.24 -15.74 9.51
C ARG A 60 9.70 -15.34 9.27
N ASN A 61 9.93 -14.22 8.55
CA ASN A 61 11.25 -13.71 8.22
C ASN A 61 11.68 -12.56 9.16
N GLN A 62 10.95 -12.33 10.26
CA GLN A 62 11.18 -11.23 11.22
C GLN A 62 11.05 -9.84 10.58
N ARG A 63 10.19 -9.69 9.57
CA ARG A 63 9.87 -8.41 8.91
C ARG A 63 8.40 -8.05 9.17
N PRO A 64 7.98 -6.77 9.05
CA PRO A 64 6.57 -6.41 9.11
C PRO A 64 5.73 -7.27 8.16
N ALA A 65 4.72 -7.93 8.69
CA ALA A 65 3.82 -8.77 7.93
C ALA A 65 3.02 -7.92 6.93
N TYR A 66 2.86 -8.44 5.71
CA TYR A 66 2.16 -7.76 4.64
C TYR A 66 0.88 -8.51 4.26
N ASN A 67 -0.24 -7.78 4.22
CA ASN A 67 -1.54 -8.28 3.80
C ASN A 67 -2.06 -7.55 2.55
N PRO A 68 -2.28 -8.26 1.43
CA PRO A 68 -2.76 -7.65 0.21
C PRO A 68 -4.22 -7.15 0.31
N VAL A 69 -5.05 -7.80 1.14
CA VAL A 69 -6.46 -7.40 1.35
C VAL A 69 -6.51 -6.11 2.17
N LEU A 70 -5.75 -6.04 3.26
CA LEU A 70 -5.65 -4.83 4.09
C LEU A 70 -5.13 -3.64 3.28
N ALA A 71 -4.11 -3.85 2.45
CA ALA A 71 -3.57 -2.80 1.58
C ALA A 71 -4.61 -2.28 0.58
N GLN A 72 -5.39 -3.20 0.00
CA GLN A 72 -6.48 -2.88 -0.92
C GLN A 72 -7.61 -2.10 -0.22
N GLN A 73 -8.02 -2.53 0.98
CA GLN A 73 -9.04 -1.85 1.78
C GLN A 73 -8.59 -0.42 2.15
N ARG A 74 -7.35 -0.25 2.61
CA ARG A 74 -6.77 1.07 2.92
C ARG A 74 -6.71 1.97 1.68
N LEU A 75 -6.36 1.44 0.50
CA LEU A 75 -6.41 2.18 -0.76
C LEU A 75 -7.84 2.66 -1.08
N GLN A 76 -8.83 1.77 -0.97
CA GLN A 76 -10.23 2.11 -1.21
C GLN A 76 -10.76 3.14 -0.20
N ALA A 77 -10.44 3.00 1.08
CA ALA A 77 -10.81 3.96 2.12
C ALA A 77 -10.19 5.34 1.87
N ASN A 78 -8.95 5.40 1.39
CA ASN A 78 -8.31 6.66 1.01
C ASN A 78 -9.00 7.32 -0.18
N PHE A 79 -9.39 6.55 -1.19
CA PHE A 79 -10.16 7.10 -2.31
C PHE A 79 -11.52 7.64 -1.88
N LYS A 80 -12.24 6.92 -0.99
CA LYS A 80 -13.51 7.38 -0.43
C LYS A 80 -13.37 8.69 0.37
N ARG A 81 -12.29 8.84 1.14
CA ARG A 81 -12.03 10.06 1.93
C ARG A 81 -11.73 11.29 1.06
N ARG A 82 -10.98 11.13 -0.03
CA ARG A 82 -10.61 12.26 -0.91
C ARG A 82 -11.80 13.04 -1.47
N GLY A 83 -12.91 12.38 -1.78
CA GLY A 83 -14.13 13.05 -2.25
C GLY A 83 -14.89 13.82 -1.15
N ARG A 84 -14.73 13.43 0.12
CA ARG A 84 -15.35 14.12 1.26
C ARG A 84 -14.55 15.35 1.71
N VAL A 85 -13.23 15.22 1.79
CA VAL A 85 -12.34 16.32 2.20
C VAL A 85 -12.49 17.52 1.26
N ALA A 86 -12.53 17.31 -0.06
CA ALA A 86 -12.72 18.41 -1.00
C ALA A 86 -14.08 19.12 -0.85
N ALA A 87 -15.13 18.40 -0.43
CA ALA A 87 -16.46 18.98 -0.20
C ALA A 87 -16.54 19.72 1.15
N GLU A 88 -15.88 19.20 2.18
CA GLU A 88 -15.76 19.84 3.49
C GLU A 88 -14.89 21.12 3.40
N GLU A 89 -13.74 21.06 2.71
CA GLU A 89 -12.89 22.24 2.45
C GLU A 89 -13.62 23.30 1.61
N ALA A 90 -14.45 22.90 0.64
CA ALA A 90 -15.27 23.82 -0.16
C ALA A 90 -16.40 24.46 0.67
N ALA A 91 -16.98 23.72 1.62
CA ALA A 91 -18.00 24.25 2.51
C ALA A 91 -17.42 25.22 3.56
N GLU A 92 -16.20 24.94 4.06
CA GLU A 92 -15.50 25.81 5.01
C GLU A 92 -14.98 27.09 4.35
N THR A 93 -14.56 27.04 3.08
CA THR A 93 -14.13 28.24 2.32
C THR A 93 -15.28 29.10 1.80
N ALA A 94 -16.47 28.54 1.61
CA ALA A 94 -17.67 29.30 1.22
C ALA A 94 -18.42 29.93 2.41
N GLY A 95 -18.00 29.66 3.65
CA GLY A 95 -18.60 30.15 4.88
C GLY A 95 -17.86 31.32 5.56
N ALA A 96 -16.85 31.91 4.92
CA ALA A 96 -16.10 33.10 5.38
C ALA A 96 -16.36 34.30 4.45
#